data_AF-A0A062IBF6-F1
#
_entry.id   AF-A0A062IBF6-F1
#
_cell.length_a   1.000
_cell.length_b   1.000
_cell.length_c   1.000
_cell.angle_alpha   90.00
_cell.angle_beta   90.00
_cell.angle_gamma   90.00
#
_symmetry.space_group_name_H-M   'P 1'
#
loop_
_entity.id
_entity.type
_entity.pdbx_description
1 polymer ?
#
loop_
_entity_poly.entity_id
_entity_poly.type
_entity_poly.pdbx_seq_one_letter_code
_entity_poly.pdbx_strand_id
1 'polypeptide(L)'
;MNGRNITEPCLLSSTNNSTSNFERLTFANTKVFIKESNICSNNDSCVSVGSNLSNLKDATIYYRDLKTKKIIEKPEKDSWTCFKQPIDKLDFCISYN
;
A
#
# COMPACT_ATOMS: atom_id res chain seq x y z
N MET A 1 -4.55 15.80 -4.66
CA MET A 1 -4.04 15.29 -3.37
C MET A 1 -3.87 16.47 -2.43
N ASN A 2 -4.72 16.60 -1.40
CA ASN A 2 -4.85 17.81 -0.57
C ASN A 2 -4.10 17.73 0.78
N GLY A 3 -2.91 17.13 0.85
CA GLY A 3 -1.95 17.30 1.97
C GLY A 3 -2.45 17.02 3.40
N ARG A 4 -3.66 16.49 3.58
CA ARG A 4 -4.26 16.16 4.86
C ARG A 4 -4.16 14.65 5.05
N ASN A 5 -3.57 14.24 6.16
CA ASN A 5 -3.60 12.86 6.64
C ASN A 5 -5.04 12.51 7.08
N ILE A 6 -5.90 12.21 6.11
CA ILE A 6 -7.29 11.80 6.32
C ILE A 6 -7.32 10.29 6.32
N THR A 7 -7.88 9.71 7.39
CA THR A 7 -8.21 8.30 7.45
C THR A 7 -9.65 8.15 6.96
N GLU A 8 -9.86 7.31 5.95
CA GLU A 8 -11.18 7.00 5.43
C GLU A 8 -11.34 5.47 5.30
N PRO A 9 -12.53 4.90 5.59
CA PRO A 9 -12.77 3.50 5.38
C PRO A 9 -12.79 3.18 3.88
N CYS A 10 -12.32 1.98 3.52
CA CYS A 10 -12.40 1.47 2.16
C CYS A 10 -12.85 0.02 2.16
N LEU A 11 -13.43 -0.42 1.04
CA LEU A 11 -13.69 -1.83 0.81
C LEU A 11 -12.43 -2.49 0.28
N LEU A 12 -11.96 -3.52 1.00
CA LEU A 12 -10.84 -4.36 0.60
C LEU A 12 -11.36 -5.56 -0.20
N SER A 13 -10.74 -5.80 -1.35
CA SER A 13 -10.91 -7.04 -2.13
C SER A 13 -9.53 -7.58 -2.44
N SER A 14 -9.26 -8.81 -2.02
CA SER A 14 -7.97 -9.46 -2.21
C SER A 14 -8.12 -10.74 -3.02
N THR A 15 -7.17 -10.98 -3.91
CA THR A 15 -7.03 -12.22 -4.68
C THR A 15 -5.56 -12.56 -4.80
N ASN A 16 -5.24 -13.84 -4.88
CA ASN A 16 -3.86 -14.30 -5.00
C ASN A 16 -3.75 -15.29 -6.15
N ASN A 17 -2.56 -15.37 -6.70
CA ASN A 17 -2.16 -16.45 -7.59
C ASN A 17 -0.82 -17.04 -7.12
N SER A 18 -0.26 -17.98 -7.87
CA SER A 18 1.00 -18.64 -7.51
C SER A 18 2.19 -17.69 -7.39
N THR A 19 2.13 -16.49 -7.99
CA THR A 19 3.27 -15.57 -8.12
C THR A 19 3.06 -14.23 -7.44
N SER A 20 1.83 -13.86 -7.07
CA SER A 20 1.54 -12.54 -6.52
C SER A 20 0.24 -12.52 -5.71
N ASN A 21 0.22 -11.63 -4.73
CA ASN A 21 -1.00 -11.18 -4.06
C ASN A 21 -1.45 -9.86 -4.69
N PHE A 22 -2.75 -9.70 -4.86
CA PHE A 22 -3.38 -8.51 -5.41
C PHE A 22 -4.44 -8.03 -4.45
N GLU A 23 -4.40 -6.74 -4.15
CA GLU A 23 -5.40 -6.08 -3.35
C GLU A 23 -5.97 -4.88 -4.10
N ARG A 24 -7.26 -4.65 -3.89
CA ARG A 24 -7.98 -3.49 -4.41
C ARG A 24 -8.69 -2.81 -3.25
N LEU A 25 -8.27 -1.59 -2.97
CA LEU A 25 -8.90 -0.67 -2.03
C LEU A 25 -9.89 0.20 -2.78
N THR A 26 -11.17 0.11 -2.44
CA THR A 26 -12.22 0.93 -3.05
C THR A 26 -12.71 1.97 -2.07
N PHE A 27 -12.41 3.23 -2.35
CA PHE A 27 -12.92 4.40 -1.66
C PHE A 27 -14.13 4.96 -2.42
N ALA A 28 -14.83 5.94 -1.86
CA ALA A 28 -16.03 6.51 -2.47
C ALA A 28 -15.79 7.04 -3.90
N ASN A 29 -14.65 7.70 -4.12
CA ASN A 29 -14.34 8.40 -5.38
C ASN A 29 -13.10 7.86 -6.10
N THR A 30 -12.40 6.89 -5.52
CA THR A 30 -11.14 6.41 -6.08
C THR A 30 -10.89 4.94 -5.74
N LYS A 31 -9.98 4.32 -6.48
CA LYS A 31 -9.49 2.98 -6.24
C LYS A 31 -7.98 2.99 -6.21
N VAL A 32 -7.42 2.17 -5.35
CA VAL A 32 -5.99 1.91 -5.29
C VAL A 32 -5.79 0.41 -5.41
N PHE A 33 -4.81 0.03 -6.21
CA PHE A 33 -4.41 -1.34 -6.45
C PHE A 33 -3.02 -1.55 -5.87
N ILE A 34 -2.84 -2.68 -5.20
CA ILE A 34 -1.57 -3.13 -4.64
C ILE A 34 -1.31 -4.51 -5.25
N LYS A 35 -0.10 -4.70 -5.76
CA LYS A 35 0.39 -6.00 -6.21
C LYS A 35 1.70 -6.27 -5.50
N GLU A 36 1.71 -7.33 -4.72
CA GLU A 36 2.91 -7.84 -4.04
C GLU A 36 3.36 -9.13 -4.74
N SER A 37 4.60 -9.16 -5.21
CA SER A 37 5.19 -10.35 -5.79
C SER A 37 5.61 -11.32 -4.68
N ASN A 38 5.24 -12.60 -4.83
CA ASN A 38 5.72 -13.69 -3.99
C ASN A 38 7.14 -14.14 -4.40
N ILE A 39 7.63 -13.65 -5.53
CA ILE A 39 8.95 -13.94 -6.09
C ILE A 39 9.64 -12.60 -6.29
N CYS A 40 10.48 -12.21 -5.35
CA CYS A 40 11.30 -11.02 -5.51
C CYS A 40 12.74 -11.26 -5.09
N SER A 41 13.64 -10.64 -5.86
CA SER A 41 15.07 -10.59 -5.59
C SER A 41 15.36 -9.47 -4.60
N ASN A 42 16.46 -9.55 -3.85
CA ASN A 42 16.83 -8.53 -2.86
C ASN A 42 17.04 -7.12 -3.44
N ASN A 43 17.14 -6.99 -4.76
CA ASN A 43 17.44 -5.73 -5.44
C ASN A 43 16.22 -5.10 -6.13
N ASP A 44 15.11 -5.82 -6.26
CA ASP A 44 13.90 -5.34 -6.94
C ASP A 44 12.82 -4.96 -5.93
N SER A 45 11.98 -3.98 -6.27
CA SER A 45 10.78 -3.75 -5.47
C SER A 45 9.83 -4.94 -5.58
N CYS A 46 9.52 -5.56 -4.45
CA CYS A 46 8.49 -6.61 -4.36
C CYS A 46 7.07 -6.08 -4.53
N VAL A 47 6.85 -4.77 -4.50
CA VAL A 47 5.51 -4.18 -4.48
C VAL A 47 5.34 -3.12 -5.55
N SER A 48 4.19 -3.17 -6.22
CA SER A 48 3.76 -2.13 -7.14
C SER A 48 2.36 -1.68 -6.79
N VAL A 49 2.13 -0.37 -6.89
CA VAL A 49 0.84 0.24 -6.57
C VAL A 49 0.40 1.16 -7.70
N GLY A 50 -0.89 1.49 -7.74
CA GLY A 50 -1.41 2.45 -8.71
C GLY A 50 -2.91 2.65 -8.60
N SER A 51 -3.43 3.68 -9.25
CA SER A 51 -4.89 3.91 -9.35
C SER A 51 -5.56 3.06 -10.45
N ASN A 52 -4.77 2.35 -11.26
CA ASN A 52 -5.23 1.44 -12.31
C ASN A 52 -4.25 0.26 -12.44
N LEU A 53 -4.77 -0.94 -12.73
CA LEU A 53 -4.01 -2.17 -12.97
C LEU A 53 -3.03 -2.06 -14.15
N SER A 54 -3.35 -1.28 -15.18
CA SER A 54 -2.47 -1.09 -16.35
C SER A 54 -1.25 -0.21 -16.08
N ASN A 55 -1.21 0.48 -14.94
CA ASN A 55 -0.16 1.45 -14.62
C ASN A 55 0.28 1.31 -13.15
N LEU A 56 0.50 0.06 -12.73
CA LEU A 56 1.16 -0.21 -11.46
C LEU A 56 2.63 0.18 -11.59
N LYS A 57 3.14 0.90 -10.61
CA LYS A 57 4.55 1.28 -10.53
C LYS A 57 5.12 0.86 -9.19
N ASP A 58 6.42 0.57 -9.20
CA ASP A 58 7.16 0.15 -8.02
C ASP A 58 6.94 1.11 -6.86
N ALA A 59 6.79 0.52 -5.68
CA ALA A 59 6.66 1.25 -4.43
C ALA A 59 7.58 0.66 -3.37
N THR A 60 7.80 1.40 -2.30
CA THR A 60 8.47 0.92 -1.10
C THR A 60 7.46 0.75 0.02
N ILE A 61 7.58 -0.33 0.78
CA ILE A 61 6.80 -0.54 2.00
C ILE A 61 7.53 0.11 3.17
N TYR A 62 6.79 0.82 4.00
CA TYR A 62 7.26 1.32 5.29
C TYR A 62 6.13 1.27 6.31
N TYR A 63 6.44 1.41 7.59
CA TYR A 63 5.46 1.23 8.65
C TYR A 63 5.31 2.49 9.49
N ARG A 64 4.10 2.72 10.00
CA ARG A 64 3.83 3.76 10.98
C ARG A 64 3.03 3.22 12.15
N ASP A 65 3.34 3.70 13.36
CA ASP A 65 2.53 3.39 14.54
C ASP A 65 1.11 3.96 14.39
N LEU A 66 0.08 3.17 14.73
CA LEU A 66 -1.34 3.54 14.54
C LEU A 66 -1.73 4.82 15.27
N LYS A 67 -1.21 5.01 16.49
CA LYS A 67 -1.62 6.10 17.40
C LYS A 67 -0.82 7.38 17.14
N THR A 68 0.49 7.27 17.16
CA THR A 68 1.46 8.38 17.07
C THR A 68 1.77 8.77 15.64
N LYS A 69 1.47 7.91 14.65
CA LYS A 69 1.73 8.14 13.22
C LYS A 69 3.22 8.28 12.87
N LYS A 70 4.12 7.97 13.81
CA LYS A 70 5.58 7.99 13.59
C LYS A 70 6.00 6.80 12.75
N ILE A 71 7.02 6.99 11.91
CA ILE A 71 7.65 5.89 11.17
C ILE A 71 8.33 4.95 12.16
N ILE A 72 8.14 3.65 11.98
CA ILE A 72 8.73 2.58 12.78
C ILE A 72 9.50 1.62 11.86
N GLU A 73 10.56 0.99 12.37
CA GLU A 73 11.44 0.13 11.57
C GLU A 73 10.81 -1.20 11.17
N LYS A 74 9.92 -1.73 12.01
CA LYS A 74 9.28 -3.04 11.83
C LYS A 74 7.79 -2.93 12.14
N PRO A 75 6.95 -3.74 11.50
CA PRO A 75 5.53 -3.78 11.81
C PRO A 75 5.34 -4.35 13.22
N GLU A 76 4.62 -3.62 14.06
CA GLU A 76 4.12 -4.03 15.36
C GLU A 76 2.61 -4.32 15.30
N LYS A 77 2.07 -4.90 16.37
CA LYS A 77 0.62 -4.99 16.54
C LYS A 77 0.05 -3.57 16.52
N ASP A 78 -0.97 -3.34 15.71
CA ASP A 78 -1.58 -2.01 15.48
C ASP A 78 -0.64 -1.04 14.73
N SER A 79 -0.06 -1.49 13.62
CA SER A 79 0.70 -0.63 12.70
C SER A 79 -0.06 -0.34 11.41
N TRP A 80 0.13 0.84 10.86
CA TRP A 80 -0.16 1.11 9.46
C TRP A 80 0.94 0.51 8.57
N THR A 81 0.53 -0.24 7.56
CA THR A 81 1.38 -0.59 6.42
C THR A 81 1.24 0.50 5.37
N CYS A 82 2.34 1.13 4.99
CA CYS A 82 2.33 2.25 4.05
C CYS A 82 3.11 1.93 2.79
N PHE A 83 2.64 2.48 1.67
CA PHE A 83 3.21 2.28 0.35
C PHE A 83 3.53 3.63 -0.26
N LYS A 84 4.75 3.77 -0.77
CA LYS A 84 5.21 5.01 -1.40
C LYS A 84 5.83 4.75 -2.77
N GLN A 85 5.27 5.40 -3.78
CA GLN A 85 5.92 5.48 -5.09
C GLN A 85 7.04 6.54 -5.06
N PRO A 86 8.25 6.23 -5.54
CA PRO A 86 9.34 7.19 -5.56
C PRO A 86 9.12 8.35 -6.54
N ILE A 87 8.33 8.12 -7.61
CA ILE A 87 8.16 9.08 -8.72
C ILE A 87 6.80 9.80 -8.68
N ASP A 88 5.69 9.07 -8.59
CA ASP A 88 4.34 9.60 -8.88
C ASP A 88 3.54 10.10 -7.66
N LYS A 89 4.21 10.35 -6.53
CA LYS A 89 3.65 10.94 -5.30
C LYS A 89 2.53 10.15 -4.63
N LEU A 90 2.22 8.93 -5.06
CA LEU A 90 1.27 8.07 -4.35
C LEU A 90 1.95 7.59 -3.05
N ASP A 91 1.45 8.09 -1.92
CA ASP A 91 1.94 7.79 -0.57
C ASP A 91 0.70 7.64 0.32
N PHE A 92 0.41 6.40 0.72
CA PHE A 92 -0.78 6.07 1.49
C PHE A 92 -0.50 4.94 2.48
N CYS A 93 -1.38 4.79 3.46
CA CYS A 93 -1.27 3.82 4.52
C CYS A 93 -2.58 3.04 4.67
N ILE A 94 -2.48 1.76 5.00
CA ILE A 94 -3.60 0.89 5.33
C ILE A 94 -3.39 0.22 6.68
N SER A 95 -4.50 0.07 7.41
CA SER A 95 -4.57 -0.68 8.65
C SER A 95 -5.70 -1.66 8.46
N TYR A 96 -5.41 -2.94 8.65
CA TYR A 96 -6.41 -3.99 8.63
C TYR A 96 -7.02 -4.02 10.03
N ASN A 97 -8.31 -3.69 10.13
CA ASN A 97 -9.08 -3.82 11.38
C ASN A 97 -9.45 -5.28 11.64
#